data_AF-A0A962ECX0-F1
#
_entry.id   AF-A0A962ECX0-F1
#
_cell.length_a   1.000
_cell.length_b   1.000
_cell.length_c   1.000
_cell.angle_alpha   90.00
_cell.angle_beta   90.00
_cell.angle_gamma   90.00
#
_symmetry.space_group_name_H-M   'P 1'
#
loop_
_entity.id
_entity.type
_entity.pdbx_description
1 polymer ?
#
loop_
_entity_poly.entity_id
_entity_poly.type
_entity_poly.pdbx_seq_one_letter_code
_entity_poly.pdbx_strand_id
1 'polypeptide(L)'
;MKNRPARVREQFILHDGHMAISGVTLGELVYGAERSSRRRTNLKDIESLLARIEVLNFDDEAAYHFGQVRAELYARGLPIGSYDR
;
A
#
# COMPACT_ATOMS: atom_id res chain seq x y z
N MET A 1 -12.65 -8.51 3.76
CA MET A 1 -11.68 -8.56 2.64
C MET A 1 -12.38 -8.85 1.32
N LYS A 2 -12.23 -7.99 0.31
CA LYS A 2 -12.85 -8.22 -1.01
C LYS A 2 -12.01 -9.22 -1.81
N ASN A 3 -12.50 -10.45 -1.94
CA ASN A 3 -11.80 -11.57 -2.59
C ASN A 3 -11.87 -11.51 -4.13
N ARG A 4 -11.48 -10.38 -4.73
CA ARG A 4 -11.53 -10.20 -6.19
C ARG A 4 -10.33 -9.39 -6.70
N PRO A 5 -9.63 -9.89 -7.74
CA PRO A 5 -9.82 -11.18 -8.41
C PRO A 5 -9.31 -12.38 -7.58
N ALA A 6 -9.86 -13.58 -7.79
CA ALA A 6 -9.54 -14.78 -7.00
C ALA A 6 -8.04 -15.11 -7.00
N ARG A 7 -7.36 -14.93 -8.14
CA ARG A 7 -5.91 -15.11 -8.27
C ARG A 7 -5.09 -14.31 -7.25
N VAL A 8 -5.54 -13.11 -6.88
CA VAL A 8 -4.81 -12.27 -5.90
C VAL A 8 -4.93 -12.87 -4.52
N ARG A 9 -6.08 -13.45 -4.18
CA ARG A 9 -6.28 -14.16 -2.90
C ARG A 9 -5.41 -15.41 -2.82
N GLU A 10 -5.32 -16.19 -3.89
CA GLU A 10 -4.48 -17.39 -3.93
C GLU A 10 -3.02 -17.03 -3.68
N GLN A 11 -2.50 -16.01 -4.36
CA GLN A 11 -1.14 -15.51 -4.11
C GLN A 11 -0.96 -15.01 -2.68
N PHE A 12 -1.96 -14.31 -2.12
CA PHE A 12 -1.95 -13.88 -0.72
C PHE A 12 -1.85 -15.04 0.27
N ILE A 13 -2.46 -16.18 -0.04
CA ILE A 13 -2.39 -17.38 0.81
C ILE A 13 -1.04 -18.06 0.65
N LEU A 14 -0.51 -18.15 -0.57
CA LEU A 14 0.78 -18.78 -0.85
C LEU A 14 1.95 -18.04 -0.21
N HIS A 15 1.85 -16.73 -0.02
CA HIS A 15 2.90 -15.87 0.54
C HIS A 15 2.58 -15.35 1.95
N ASP A 16 1.68 -16.02 2.68
CA ASP A 16 1.35 -15.67 4.07
C ASP A 16 2.64 -15.62 4.92
N GLY A 17 2.80 -14.56 5.73
CA GLY A 17 4.02 -14.31 6.52
C GLY A 17 5.21 -13.71 5.75
N HIS A 18 5.14 -13.56 4.43
CA HIS A 18 6.21 -12.99 3.59
C HIS A 18 5.77 -11.72 2.83
N MET A 19 4.66 -11.10 3.24
CA MET A 19 4.12 -9.91 2.61
C MET A 19 4.12 -8.72 3.56
N ALA A 20 4.41 -7.56 3.01
CA ALA A 20 4.32 -6.29 3.70
C ALA A 20 3.71 -5.22 2.81
N ILE A 21 3.17 -4.18 3.43
CA ILE A 21 2.81 -2.92 2.78
C ILE A 21 3.60 -1.77 3.43
N SER A 22 3.80 -0.68 2.69
CA SER A 22 4.35 0.54 3.28
C SER A 22 3.29 1.27 4.11
N GLY A 23 3.75 2.06 5.08
CA GLY A 23 2.90 3.00 5.80
C GLY A 23 2.21 4.02 4.88
N VAL A 24 2.81 4.33 3.73
CA VAL A 24 2.19 5.16 2.68
C VAL A 24 0.92 4.49 2.15
N THR A 25 1.01 3.22 1.74
CA THR A 25 -0.16 2.45 1.26
C THR A 25 -1.23 2.31 2.34
N LEU A 26 -0.84 2.11 3.60
CA LEU A 26 -1.80 2.13 4.71
C LEU A 26 -2.55 3.47 4.80
N GLY A 27 -1.82 4.58 4.70
CA GLY A 27 -2.42 5.93 4.66
C GLY A 27 -3.45 6.09 3.55
N GLU A 28 -3.15 5.60 2.34
CA GLU A 28 -4.08 5.63 1.22
C GLU A 28 -5.35 4.79 1.46
N LEU A 29 -5.18 3.58 2.03
CA LEU A 29 -6.30 2.70 2.37
C LEU A 29 -7.23 3.35 3.40
N VAL A 30 -6.67 3.92 4.47
CA VAL A 30 -7.43 4.62 5.52
C VAL A 30 -8.14 5.84 4.95
N TYR A 31 -7.45 6.66 4.16
CA TYR A 31 -8.06 7.81 3.47
C TYR A 31 -9.24 7.38 2.59
N GLY A 32 -9.08 6.31 1.81
CA GLY A 32 -10.14 5.74 0.99
C GLY A 32 -11.33 5.23 1.81
N ALA A 33 -11.07 4.61 2.96
CA ALA A 33 -12.12 4.17 3.89
C ALA A 33 -12.89 5.35 4.49
N GLU A 34 -12.19 6.39 4.97
CA GLU A 34 -12.76 7.58 5.58
C GLU A 34 -13.70 8.36 4.64
N ARG A 35 -13.35 8.42 3.35
CA ARG A 35 -14.16 9.05 2.30
C ARG A 35 -15.32 8.20 1.79
N SER A 36 -15.40 6.93 2.17
CA SER A 36 -16.42 6.02 1.67
C SER A 36 -17.74 6.15 2.42
N SER A 37 -18.86 5.91 1.71
CA SER A 37 -20.18 5.72 2.34
C SER A 37 -20.23 4.50 3.28
N ARG A 38 -19.26 3.58 3.18
CA ARG A 38 -19.13 2.38 4.02
C ARG A 38 -17.93 2.46 4.97
N ARG A 39 -17.65 3.64 5.53
CA ARG A 39 -16.49 3.91 6.39
C ARG A 39 -16.19 2.81 7.41
N ARG A 40 -17.14 2.53 8.32
CA ARG A 40 -16.94 1.55 9.41
C ARG A 40 -16.61 0.15 8.91
N THR A 41 -17.26 -0.28 7.83
CA THR A 41 -17.00 -1.60 7.23
C THR A 41 -15.62 -1.65 6.59
N ASN A 42 -15.22 -0.60 5.87
CA ASN A 42 -13.93 -0.55 5.21
C ASN A 42 -12.76 -0.48 6.21
N LEU A 43 -12.90 0.29 7.30
CA LEU A 43 -11.89 0.33 8.36
C LEU A 43 -11.68 -1.05 9.00
N LYS A 44 -12.76 -1.78 9.30
CA LYS A 44 -12.68 -3.16 9.79
C LYS A 44 -12.02 -4.12 8.79
N ASP A 45 -12.30 -3.94 7.51
CA ASP A 45 -11.64 -4.72 6.45
C ASP A 45 -10.14 -4.44 6.40
N ILE A 46 -9.72 -3.19 6.63
CA ILE A 46 -8.30 -2.81 6.70
C ILE A 46 -7.66 -3.41 7.95
N GLU A 47 -8.28 -3.31 9.12
CA GLU A 47 -7.77 -3.93 10.36
C GLU A 47 -7.58 -5.45 10.19
N SER A 48 -8.53 -6.11 9.52
CA SER A 48 -8.43 -7.55 9.22
C SER A 48 -7.29 -7.89 8.28
N LEU A 49 -6.94 -6.99 7.36
CA LEU A 49 -5.78 -7.14 6.47
C LEU A 49 -4.48 -6.97 7.26
N LEU A 50 -4.40 -5.93 8.10
CA LEU A 50 -3.22 -5.63 8.92
C LEU A 50 -2.90 -6.72 9.95
N ALA A 51 -3.88 -7.52 10.34
CA ALA A 51 -3.64 -8.70 11.17
C ALA A 51 -2.84 -9.81 10.47
N ARG A 52 -2.62 -9.72 9.16
CA ARG A 52 -2.02 -10.79 8.33
C ARG A 52 -0.80 -10.36 7.51
N ILE A 53 -0.49 -9.06 7.50
CA ILE A 53 0.66 -8.51 6.76
C ILE A 53 1.43 -7.55 7.64
N GLU A 54 2.73 -7.45 7.39
CA GLU A 54 3.56 -6.47 8.06
C GLU A 54 3.35 -5.07 7.46
N VAL A 55 3.45 -4.03 8.30
CA VAL A 55 3.47 -2.65 7.85
C VAL A 55 4.87 -2.11 8.09
N LEU A 56 5.57 -1.78 6.99
CA LEU A 56 6.88 -1.17 7.05
C LEU A 56 6.75 0.35 7.11
N ASN A 57 7.45 0.95 8.07
CA ASN A 57 7.50 2.39 8.20
C ASN A 57 8.23 3.01 7.00
N PHE A 58 7.78 4.19 6.59
CA PHE A 58 8.53 5.01 5.64
C PHE A 58 9.51 5.88 6.43
N ASP A 59 10.72 5.37 6.61
CA ASP A 59 11.79 6.00 7.38
C ASP A 59 12.75 6.81 6.49
N ASP A 60 13.83 7.30 7.11
CA ASP A 60 14.81 8.16 6.43
C ASP A 60 15.49 7.43 5.26
N GLU A 61 15.82 6.15 5.40
CA GLU A 61 16.44 5.36 4.33
C GLU A 61 15.49 5.22 3.13
N ALA A 62 14.21 4.90 3.39
CA ALA A 62 13.19 4.87 2.36
C ALA A 62 13.01 6.24 1.68
N ALA A 63 13.10 7.34 2.44
CA ALA A 63 12.99 8.70 1.92
C ALA A 63 14.16 9.07 0.98
N TYR A 64 15.40 8.71 1.34
CA TYR A 64 16.57 8.94 0.49
C TYR A 64 16.45 8.18 -0.84
N HIS A 65 16.09 6.89 -0.80
CA HIS A 65 15.89 6.09 -2.00
C HIS A 65 14.75 6.63 -2.87
N PHE A 66 13.63 7.02 -2.27
CA PHE A 66 12.51 7.63 -2.99
C PHE A 66 12.94 8.89 -3.76
N GLY A 67 13.68 9.78 -3.10
CA GLY A 67 14.16 11.02 -3.71
C GLY A 67 15.08 10.77 -4.91
N GLN A 68 16.02 9.83 -4.77
CA GLN A 68 16.94 9.43 -5.84
C GLN A 68 16.20 8.90 -7.07
N VAL A 69 15.35 7.87 -6.88
CA VAL A 69 14.61 7.23 -7.96
C VAL A 69 13.71 8.23 -8.67
N ARG A 70 13.01 9.09 -7.91
CA ARG A 70 12.13 10.10 -8.50
C ARG A 70 12.92 11.12 -9.34
N ALA A 71 14.05 11.61 -8.85
CA ALA A 71 14.89 12.54 -9.60
C ALA A 71 15.41 11.93 -10.91
N GLU A 72 15.86 10.68 -10.88
CA GLU A 72 16.30 9.95 -12.07
C GLU A 72 15.18 9.78 -13.10
N LEU A 73 13.97 9.41 -12.66
CA LEU A 73 12.82 9.25 -13.53
C LEU A 73 12.39 10.57 -14.18
N TYR A 74 12.40 11.66 -13.42
CA TYR A 74 12.16 13.01 -13.97
C TYR A 74 13.21 13.39 -15.00
N ALA A 75 14.50 13.16 -14.73
CA ALA A 75 15.59 13.46 -15.67
C ALA A 75 15.46 12.67 -16.98
N ARG A 76 14.87 11.47 -16.93
CA ARG A 76 14.59 10.61 -18.09
C ARG A 76 13.29 10.95 -18.82
N GLY A 77 12.55 11.98 -18.39
CA GLY A 77 11.25 12.33 -18.98
C GLY A 77 10.13 11.34 -18.67
N LEU A 78 10.28 10.54 -17.60
CA LEU A 78 9.31 9.55 -17.13
C LEU A 78 8.76 9.97 -15.75
N PRO A 79 8.05 11.11 -15.64
CA PRO A 79 7.56 11.56 -14.35
C PRO A 79 6.56 10.55 -13.79
N ILE A 80 6.75 10.22 -12.52
CA ILE A 80 5.83 9.43 -11.71
C ILE A 80 5.19 10.38 -10.67
N GLY A 81 3.92 10.16 -10.37
CA GLY A 81 3.15 10.83 -9.34
C GLY A 81 3.75 10.77 -7.93
N SER A 82 3.13 11.49 -7.00
CA SER A 82 3.74 11.73 -5.68
C SER A 82 3.72 10.52 -4.74
N TYR A 83 2.73 9.63 -4.88
CA TYR A 83 2.57 8.37 -4.13
C TYR A 83 2.34 7.18 -5.05
N ASP A 84 2.52 7.42 -6.35
CA ASP A 84 2.01 6.72 -7.52
C ASP A 84 0.81 5.77 -7.47
N ARG A 85 -0.21 6.27 -8.16
CA ARG A 85 -1.31 5.61 -8.87
C ARG A 85 -1.02 5.59 -10.36
#